data_AF-A0A318GZM2-F1
#
_entry.id   AF-A0A318GZM2-F1
#
_cell.length_a   1.000
_cell.length_b   1.000
_cell.length_c   1.000
_cell.angle_alpha   90.00
_cell.angle_beta   90.00
_cell.angle_gamma   90.00
#
_symmetry.space_group_name_H-M   'P 1'
#
loop_
_entity.id
_entity.type
_entity.pdbx_description
1 polymer ?
#
loop_
_entity_poly.entity_id
_entity_poly.type
_entity_poly.pdbx_seq_one_letter_code
_entity_poly.pdbx_strand_id
1 'polypeptide(L)'
;MLHNTALRGEHMKGHGATIEHEVRQMIAGWGDHCEIDLLEFFAELTIYTSTSCLIGTKFRNQLDARFAHLYHELKRGTDPLCYVGPYLPIGSFRRRDEARVQLVELVSGLMAGRLADPPASKDDRDMLDGALPQAGKAMS
;
A
#
# COMPACT_ATOMS: atom_id res chain seq x y z
N MET A 1 -17.51 -6.18 12.15
CA MET A 1 -16.78 -4.90 12.12
C MET A 1 -15.30 -5.20 11.95
N LEU A 2 -14.64 -4.60 10.95
CA LEU A 2 -13.19 -4.68 10.80
C LEU A 2 -12.58 -3.95 12.02
N HIS A 3 -12.03 -4.69 12.98
CA HIS A 3 -11.30 -4.10 14.10
C HIS A 3 -9.94 -3.63 13.57
N ASN A 4 -9.89 -2.42 13.00
CA ASN A 4 -8.62 -1.86 12.53
C ASN A 4 -7.80 -1.41 13.74
N THR A 5 -6.93 -2.31 14.22
CA THR A 5 -6.04 -2.07 15.36
C THR A 5 -5.12 -0.89 15.11
N ALA A 6 -4.72 -0.63 13.86
CA ALA A 6 -3.77 0.42 13.50
C ALA A 6 -4.26 1.84 13.85
N LEU A 7 -5.58 2.05 14.03
CA LEU A 7 -6.15 3.36 14.37
C LEU A 7 -6.36 3.60 15.87
N ARG A 8 -5.93 2.68 16.74
CA ARG A 8 -6.02 2.88 18.19
C ARG A 8 -4.99 3.90 18.67
N GLY A 9 -5.36 4.67 19.70
CA GLY A 9 -4.50 5.72 20.27
C GLY A 9 -3.11 5.23 20.68
N GLU A 10 -2.99 3.99 21.15
CA GLU A 10 -1.72 3.36 21.52
C GLU A 10 -0.73 3.26 20.34
N HIS A 11 -1.22 3.07 19.12
CA HIS A 11 -0.38 2.99 17.92
C HIS A 11 -0.04 4.35 17.32
N MET A 12 -0.78 5.42 17.64
CA MET A 12 -0.57 6.75 17.04
C MET A 12 0.82 7.32 17.34
N LYS A 13 1.36 7.07 18.55
CA LYS A 13 2.74 7.47 18.88
C LYS A 13 3.77 6.79 17.98
N GLY A 14 3.57 5.49 17.69
CA GLY A 14 4.42 4.74 16.77
C GLY A 14 4.33 5.28 15.34
N HIS A 15 3.10 5.57 14.87
CA HIS A 15 2.90 6.14 13.53
C HIS A 15 3.60 7.47 13.32
N GLY A 16 3.68 8.32 14.35
CA GLY A 16 4.45 9.58 14.26
C GLY A 16 5.92 9.34 13.90
N ALA A 17 6.57 8.38 14.56
CA ALA A 17 7.95 8.00 14.28
C ALA A 17 8.10 7.34 12.90
N THR A 18 7.14 6.49 12.51
CA THR A 18 7.11 5.85 11.19
C THR A 18 6.96 6.87 10.06
N ILE A 19 6.07 7.84 10.22
CA ILE A 19 5.85 8.92 9.25
C ILE A 19 7.11 9.76 9.10
N GLU A 20 7.75 10.14 10.21
CA GLU A 20 9.03 10.85 10.17
C GLU A 20 10.09 10.05 9.40
N HIS A 21 10.19 8.74 9.65
CA HIS A 21 11.12 7.87 8.95
C HIS A 21 10.89 7.88 7.43
N GLU A 22 9.66 7.66 6.95
CA GLU A 22 9.33 7.67 5.53
C GLU A 22 9.62 9.03 4.87
N VAL A 23 9.30 10.14 5.55
CA VAL A 23 9.60 11.50 5.07
C VAL A 23 11.11 11.67 4.92
N ARG A 24 11.89 11.30 5.94
CA ARG A 24 13.36 11.39 5.90
C ARG A 24 13.96 10.54 4.80
N GLN A 25 13.45 9.33 4.58
CA GLN A 25 13.91 8.46 3.50
C GLN A 25 13.59 9.07 2.13
N MET A 26 12.38 9.60 1.93
CA MET A 26 11.96 10.15 0.64
C MET A 26 12.74 11.41 0.25
N ILE A 27 13.18 12.21 1.21
CA ILE A 27 13.99 13.42 0.98
C ILE A 27 15.50 13.19 1.17
N ALA A 28 15.95 11.96 1.45
CA ALA A 28 17.36 11.68 1.79
C ALA A 28 18.34 12.05 0.66
N GLY A 29 17.88 12.03 -0.59
CA GLY A 29 18.66 12.41 -1.77
C GLY A 29 18.58 13.87 -2.17
N TRP A 30 17.86 14.71 -1.42
CA TRP A 30 17.78 16.14 -1.72
C TRP A 30 19.10 16.85 -1.37
N GLY A 31 19.55 17.74 -2.25
CA GLY A 31 20.65 18.67 -1.96
C GLY A 31 20.16 19.89 -1.17
N ASP A 32 20.98 20.95 -1.13
CA ASP A 32 20.63 22.20 -0.44
C ASP A 32 19.38 22.89 -1.04
N HIS A 33 19.11 22.64 -2.32
CA HIS A 33 17.96 23.14 -3.05
C HIS A 33 17.38 22.06 -3.97
N CYS A 34 16.06 22.01 -4.07
CA CYS A 34 15.34 21.15 -5.01
C CYS A 34 14.00 21.78 -5.43
N GLU A 35 13.50 21.40 -6.60
CA GLU A 35 12.14 21.66 -7.05
C GLU A 35 11.37 20.35 -7.13
N ILE A 36 10.09 20.39 -6.77
CA ILE A 36 9.21 19.23 -6.81
C ILE A 36 7.83 19.61 -7.35
N ASP A 37 7.17 18.65 -7.98
CA ASP A 37 5.73 18.69 -8.14
C ASP A 37 5.07 18.19 -6.85
N LEU A 38 4.25 19.03 -6.21
CA LEU A 38 3.64 18.69 -4.93
C LEU A 38 2.65 17.52 -5.05
N LEU A 39 1.93 17.42 -6.16
CA LEU A 39 0.95 16.35 -6.36
C LEU A 39 1.66 15.01 -6.51
N GLU A 40 2.71 14.95 -7.33
CA GLU A 40 3.51 13.74 -7.54
C GLU A 40 4.19 13.31 -6.24
N PHE A 41 4.90 14.24 -5.59
CA PHE A 41 5.63 13.97 -4.35
C PHE A 41 4.70 13.47 -3.23
N PHE A 42 3.60 14.18 -2.96
CA PHE A 42 2.70 13.78 -1.88
C PHE A 42 1.85 12.56 -2.24
N ALA A 43 1.57 12.29 -3.52
CA ALA A 43 0.90 11.06 -3.93
C ALA A 43 1.73 9.83 -3.57
N GLU A 44 3.05 9.87 -3.78
CA GLU A 44 3.95 8.78 -3.42
C GLU A 44 4.21 8.72 -1.90
N LEU A 45 4.51 9.86 -1.25
CA LEU A 45 4.76 9.92 0.20
C LEU A 45 3.57 9.39 1.02
N THR A 46 2.35 9.71 0.61
CA THR A 46 1.15 9.25 1.32
C THR A 46 0.93 7.75 1.16
N ILE A 47 1.36 7.13 0.06
CA ILE A 47 1.35 5.67 -0.10
C ILE A 47 2.36 5.04 0.83
N TYR A 48 3.57 5.61 0.93
CA TYR A 48 4.62 5.10 1.81
C TYR A 48 4.22 5.16 3.28
N THR A 49 3.80 6.33 3.75
CA THR A 49 3.32 6.50 5.13
C THR A 49 2.09 5.64 5.43
N SER A 50 1.12 5.57 4.53
CA SER A 50 -0.10 4.76 4.76
C SER A 50 0.20 3.26 4.81
N THR A 51 1.05 2.75 3.90
CA THR A 51 1.39 1.33 3.88
C THR A 51 2.22 0.92 5.10
N SER A 52 3.19 1.75 5.52
CA SER A 52 3.99 1.50 6.73
C SER A 52 3.15 1.50 8.00
N CYS A 53 2.23 2.46 8.17
CA CYS A 53 1.43 2.61 9.38
C CYS A 53 0.26 1.61 9.45
N LEU A 54 -0.40 1.34 8.32
CA LEU A 54 -1.66 0.58 8.32
C LEU A 54 -1.46 -0.92 8.02
N ILE A 55 -0.42 -1.27 7.25
CA ILE A 55 -0.14 -2.65 6.88
C ILE A 55 1.08 -3.14 7.65
N GLY A 56 2.19 -2.40 7.55
CA GLY A 56 3.43 -2.62 8.30
C GLY A 56 4.66 -2.24 7.49
N THR A 57 5.76 -1.94 8.19
CA THR A 57 7.04 -1.53 7.59
C THR A 57 7.66 -2.63 6.72
N LYS A 58 7.49 -3.90 7.09
CA LYS A 58 7.95 -5.04 6.29
C LYS A 58 7.28 -5.06 4.91
N PHE A 59 5.96 -4.93 4.85
CA PHE A 59 5.23 -4.78 3.59
C PHE A 59 5.70 -3.57 2.79
N ARG A 60 5.79 -2.38 3.42
CA ARG A 60 6.29 -1.17 2.77
C ARG A 60 7.65 -1.37 2.09
N ASN A 61 8.59 -2.02 2.78
CA ASN A 61 9.96 -2.22 2.30
C ASN A 61 10.04 -3.16 1.08
N GLN A 62 8.95 -3.88 0.80
CA GLN A 62 8.81 -4.72 -0.40
C GLN A 62 8.15 -3.97 -1.57
N LEU A 63 7.75 -2.71 -1.37
CA LEU A 63 7.17 -1.86 -2.39
C LEU A 63 8.19 -0.90 -2.99
N ASP A 64 8.04 -0.65 -4.28
CA ASP A 64 8.76 0.39 -5.02
C ASP A 64 7.77 1.36 -5.68
N ALA A 65 8.30 2.32 -6.45
CA ALA A 65 7.52 3.34 -7.14
C ALA A 65 6.42 2.75 -8.06
N ARG A 66 6.55 1.50 -8.54
CA ARG A 66 5.51 0.85 -9.36
C ARG A 66 4.22 0.69 -8.58
N PHE A 67 4.29 0.37 -7.29
CA PHE A 67 3.09 0.25 -6.46
C PHE A 67 2.37 1.60 -6.36
N ALA A 68 3.11 2.69 -6.11
CA ALA A 68 2.55 4.03 -6.03
C ALA A 68 1.90 4.46 -7.36
N HIS A 69 2.56 4.19 -8.48
CA HIS A 69 2.02 4.47 -9.82
C HIS A 69 0.72 3.71 -10.10
N LEU A 70 0.69 2.40 -9.86
CA LEU A 70 -0.51 1.58 -10.08
C LEU A 70 -1.65 2.00 -9.15
N TYR A 71 -1.34 2.35 -7.89
CA TYR A 71 -2.35 2.87 -6.96
C TYR A 71 -2.89 4.23 -7.41
N HIS A 72 -2.05 5.07 -8.03
CA HIS A 72 -2.50 6.31 -8.64
C HIS A 72 -3.47 6.06 -9.80
N GLU A 73 -3.16 5.16 -10.73
CA GLU A 73 -4.07 4.80 -11.83
C GLU A 73 -5.39 4.20 -11.31
N LEU A 74 -5.32 3.39 -10.26
CA LEU A 74 -6.52 2.88 -9.58
C LEU A 74 -7.40 4.03 -9.04
N LYS A 75 -6.81 5.05 -8.40
CA LYS A 75 -7.52 6.24 -7.93
C LYS A 75 -8.11 7.06 -9.08
N ARG A 76 -7.41 7.23 -10.19
CA ARG A 76 -7.94 7.93 -11.39
C ARG A 76 -9.16 7.24 -11.99
N GLY A 77 -9.36 5.97 -11.67
CA GLY A 77 -10.54 5.18 -12.02
C GLY A 77 -11.85 5.59 -11.33
N THR A 78 -11.84 6.57 -10.43
CA THR A 78 -13.05 7.09 -9.75
C THR A 78 -13.61 8.32 -10.46
N ASP A 79 -13.66 8.28 -11.79
CA ASP A 79 -14.32 9.29 -12.59
C ASP A 79 -15.78 9.48 -12.12
N PRO A 80 -16.35 10.70 -12.10
CA PRO A 80 -17.76 10.92 -11.77
C PRO A 80 -18.74 10.06 -12.58
N LEU A 81 -18.36 9.61 -13.78
CA LEU A 81 -19.13 8.66 -14.59
C LEU A 81 -19.38 7.32 -13.87
N CYS A 82 -18.67 7.00 -12.79
CA CYS A 82 -18.95 5.84 -11.93
C CYS A 82 -20.39 5.86 -11.39
N TYR A 83 -20.98 7.05 -11.17
CA TYR A 83 -22.36 7.19 -10.75
C TYR A 83 -23.38 6.89 -11.85
N VAL A 84 -22.97 6.96 -13.13
CA VAL A 84 -23.79 6.53 -14.27
C VAL A 84 -23.62 5.02 -14.50
N GLY A 85 -22.38 4.55 -14.47
CA GLY A 85 -22.07 3.13 -14.56
C GLY A 85 -20.58 2.88 -14.28
N PRO A 86 -20.21 2.02 -13.32
CA PRO A 86 -18.80 1.84 -12.93
C PRO A 86 -17.96 1.02 -13.91
N TYR A 87 -18.57 0.43 -14.94
CA TYR A 87 -17.91 -0.41 -15.96
C TYR A 87 -18.14 0.09 -17.38
N LEU A 88 -18.40 1.39 -17.54
CA LEU A 88 -18.48 2.00 -18.86
C LEU A 88 -17.17 1.78 -19.64
N PRO A 89 -17.23 1.58 -20.97
CA PRO A 89 -16.05 1.31 -21.80
C PRO A 89 -15.24 2.59 -22.08
N ILE A 90 -14.79 3.27 -21.02
CA ILE A 90 -14.01 4.51 -21.08
C ILE A 90 -12.56 4.27 -20.66
N GLY A 91 -11.65 5.13 -21.12
CA GLY A 91 -10.21 4.96 -20.91
C GLY A 91 -9.80 4.93 -19.43
N SER A 92 -10.41 5.75 -18.57
CA SER A 92 -10.10 5.76 -17.12
C SER A 92 -10.45 4.45 -16.42
N PHE A 93 -11.57 3.82 -16.78
CA PHE A 93 -11.96 2.53 -16.18
C PHE A 93 -11.13 1.36 -16.71
N ARG A 94 -10.72 1.39 -17.98
CA ARG A 94 -9.76 0.41 -18.50
C ARG A 94 -8.45 0.45 -17.75
N ARG A 95 -7.86 1.64 -17.58
CA ARG A 95 -6.62 1.81 -16.81
C ARG A 95 -6.78 1.42 -15.33
N ARG A 96 -7.92 1.76 -14.71
CA ARG A 96 -8.26 1.31 -13.35
C ARG A 96 -8.22 -0.21 -13.22
N ASP A 97 -8.88 -0.91 -14.15
CA ASP A 97 -9.01 -2.36 -14.09
C ASP A 97 -7.67 -3.04 -14.38
N GLU A 98 -6.89 -2.54 -15.35
CA GLU A 98 -5.51 -2.96 -15.63
C GLU A 98 -4.59 -2.75 -14.42
N ALA A 99 -4.66 -1.58 -13.78
CA ALA A 99 -3.88 -1.26 -12.59
C ALA A 99 -4.25 -2.16 -11.40
N ARG A 100 -5.55 -2.46 -11.22
CA ARG A 100 -6.01 -3.40 -10.19
C ARG A 100 -5.42 -4.79 -10.41
N VAL A 101 -5.41 -5.30 -11.63
CA VAL A 101 -4.84 -6.63 -11.93
C VAL A 101 -3.36 -6.68 -11.57
N GLN A 102 -2.59 -5.66 -11.95
CA GLN A 102 -1.16 -5.58 -11.63
C GLN A 102 -0.87 -5.43 -10.12
N LEU A 103 -1.70 -4.66 -9.40
CA LEU A 103 -1.61 -4.58 -7.94
C LEU A 103 -1.88 -5.94 -7.28
N VAL A 104 -2.89 -6.66 -7.76
CA VAL A 104 -3.20 -8.02 -7.26
C VAL A 104 -2.03 -8.96 -7.53
N GLU A 105 -1.43 -8.91 -8.72
CA GLU A 105 -0.26 -9.72 -9.06
C GLU A 105 0.92 -9.43 -8.14
N LEU A 106 1.27 -8.15 -7.94
CA LEU A 106 2.35 -7.73 -7.04
C LEU A 106 2.14 -8.27 -5.62
N VAL A 107 0.97 -8.03 -5.04
CA VAL A 107 0.67 -8.47 -3.66
C VAL A 107 0.61 -9.99 -3.57
N SER A 108 0.08 -10.68 -4.59
CA SER A 108 0.05 -12.14 -4.62
C SER A 108 1.47 -12.73 -4.66
N GLY A 109 2.39 -12.11 -5.39
CA GLY A 109 3.81 -12.47 -5.38
C GLY A 109 4.44 -12.34 -3.98
N LEU A 110 4.15 -11.24 -3.27
CA LEU A 110 4.61 -11.06 -1.89
C LEU A 110 4.04 -12.11 -0.94
N MET A 111 2.75 -12.43 -1.07
CA MET A 111 2.09 -13.48 -0.29
C MET A 111 2.72 -14.85 -0.53
N ALA A 112 2.98 -15.21 -1.79
CA ALA A 112 3.64 -16.46 -2.14
C ALA A 112 5.06 -16.54 -1.54
N GLY A 113 5.82 -15.44 -1.58
CA GLY A 113 7.12 -15.36 -0.92
C GLY A 113 7.06 -15.61 0.58
N ARG A 114 6.07 -15.03 1.28
CA ARG A 114 5.87 -15.22 2.72
C ARG A 114 5.34 -16.60 3.10
N LEU A 115 4.64 -17.29 2.20
CA LEU A 115 4.25 -18.69 2.40
C LEU A 115 5.45 -19.64 2.26
N ALA A 116 6.37 -19.34 1.34
CA ALA A 116 7.60 -20.11 1.16
C ALA A 116 8.62 -19.86 2.27
N ASP A 117 8.72 -18.61 2.75
CA ASP A 117 9.62 -18.19 3.82
C ASP A 117 8.86 -17.38 4.89
N PRO A 118 8.21 -18.06 5.86
CA PRO A 118 7.37 -17.41 6.85
C PRO A 118 8.19 -16.60 7.87
N PRO A 119 7.62 -15.53 8.46
CA PRO A 119 8.31 -14.69 9.44
C PRO A 119 8.85 -15.51 10.62
N ALA A 120 10.13 -15.30 10.95
CA ALA A 120 10.84 -16.04 11.98
C ALA A 120 10.31 -15.80 13.40
N SER A 121 9.73 -14.62 13.66
CA SER A 121 9.14 -14.25 14.94
C SER A 121 7.80 -13.57 14.76
N LYS A 122 7.05 -13.41 15.87
CA LYS A 122 5.80 -12.62 15.86
C LYS A 122 6.04 -11.13 15.64
N ASP A 123 7.20 -10.62 16.03
CA ASP A 123 7.56 -9.20 15.91
C ASP A 123 7.88 -8.82 14.46
N ASP A 124 8.22 -9.80 13.62
CA ASP A 124 8.45 -9.64 12.18
C ASP A 124 7.19 -9.87 11.33
N ARG A 125 6.02 -9.94 11.98
CA ARG A 125 4.72 -10.08 11.30
C ARG A 125 4.05 -8.74 11.10
N ASP A 126 3.39 -8.59 9.96
CA ASP A 126 2.54 -7.45 9.64
C ASP A 126 1.12 -7.91 9.25
N MET A 127 0.28 -6.97 8.81
CA MET A 127 -1.12 -7.27 8.45
C MET A 127 -1.23 -8.30 7.32
N LEU A 128 -0.30 -8.31 6.36
CA LEU A 128 -0.35 -9.25 5.23
C LEU A 128 -0.15 -10.70 5.72
N ASP A 129 0.70 -10.93 6.72
CA ASP A 129 0.89 -12.26 7.33
C ASP A 129 -0.39 -12.76 8.00
N GLY A 130 -1.17 -11.85 8.60
CA GLY A 130 -2.48 -12.17 9.18
C GLY A 130 -3.55 -12.54 8.15
N ALA A 131 -3.38 -12.10 6.90
CA ALA A 131 -4.28 -12.37 5.78
C ALA A 131 -3.91 -13.63 4.98
N LEU A 132 -2.72 -14.21 5.21
CA LEU A 132 -2.30 -15.44 4.55
C LEU A 132 -3.23 -16.62 4.91
N PRO A 133 -3.43 -17.56 3.98
CA PRO A 133 -4.16 -18.79 4.28
C PRO A 133 -3.51 -19.54 5.45
N GLN A 134 -4.26 -19.75 6.53
CA GLN A 134 -3.76 -20.54 7.65
C GLN A 134 -3.98 -22.03 7.35
N ALA A 135 -2.95 -22.85 7.52
CA ALA A 135 -3.07 -24.30 7.44
C ALA A 135 -4.13 -24.79 8.44
N GLY A 136 -5.30 -25.20 7.93
CA GLY A 136 -6.42 -25.73 8.73
C GLY A 136 -7.75 -24.98 8.64
N LYS A 137 -7.83 -23.79 8.04
CA LYS A 137 -9.13 -23.19 7.67
C LYS A 137 -9.47 -23.56 6.23
N ALA A 138 -10.07 -24.74 6.07
CA ALA A 138 -10.76 -25.08 4.83
C ALA A 138 -11.78 -23.98 4.50
N MET A 139 -11.79 -23.53 3.25
CA MET A 139 -12.86 -22.71 2.69
C MET A 139 -14.17 -23.47 2.83
N SER A 140 -14.98 -23.06 3.80
CA SER A 140 -16.43 -23.29 3.82
C SER A 140 -17.13 -22.15 3.09
#